data_AF-A5HC57-F1
#
_entry.id   AF-A5HC57-F1
#
_cell.length_a   1.000
_cell.length_b   1.000
_cell.length_c   1.000
_cell.angle_alpha   90.00
_cell.angle_beta   90.00
_cell.angle_gamma   90.00
#
_symmetry.space_group_name_H-M   'P 1'
#
loop_
_entity.id
_entity.type
_entity.pdbx_description
1 polymer ?
#
loop_
_entity_poly.entity_id
_entity_poly.type
_entity_poly.pdbx_seq_one_letter_code
_entity_poly.pdbx_strand_id
1 'polypeptide(L)'
;HREGDVHFDYDETWTIGDNQGTDLLQVAAHEFGHVLGLQHTTAAKALMSPFYTFRYPLSLSQDDRRGIQYLYGQPRSASTSETPALGPRAGMDTNEIAPLEPQVPPDACEVSFDAAATIRGELFFFKAGFVWRLRGGRLQPGYPARASRHWQGLPNAVDAAFEDAQGHIWFFQGAR
;
A
#
# COMPACT_ATOMS: atom_id res chain seq x y z
N HIS A 1 28.69 4.26 -17.38
CA HIS A 1 27.61 3.77 -18.23
C HIS A 1 26.30 3.94 -17.46
N ARG A 2 25.40 4.80 -17.96
CA ARG A 2 24.04 4.96 -17.44
C ARG A 2 23.15 4.11 -18.33
N GLU A 3 22.99 2.84 -17.97
CA GLU A 3 22.07 1.92 -18.63
C GLU A 3 20.96 1.66 -17.61
N GLY A 4 19.76 2.12 -17.94
CA GLY A 4 18.56 2.05 -17.09
C GLY A 4 17.64 0.90 -17.50
N ASP A 5 18.19 -0.13 -18.15
CA ASP A 5 17.44 -1.28 -18.60
C ASP A 5 17.29 -2.26 -17.45
N VAL A 6 16.05 -2.62 -17.15
CA VAL A 6 15.72 -3.66 -16.17
C VAL A 6 15.37 -4.92 -16.94
N HIS A 7 16.14 -5.98 -16.73
CA HIS A 7 15.83 -7.30 -17.26
C HIS A 7 15.34 -8.20 -16.14
N PHE A 8 14.20 -8.83 -16.38
CA PHE A 8 13.62 -9.84 -15.50
C PHE A 8 13.92 -11.19 -16.12
N ASP A 9 14.61 -12.03 -15.36
CA ASP A 9 14.98 -13.38 -15.79
C ASP A 9 13.73 -14.25 -15.97
N TYR A 10 13.68 -15.01 -17.06
CA TYR A 10 12.51 -15.82 -17.42
C TYR A 10 12.39 -17.10 -16.57
N ASP A 11 13.49 -17.53 -15.94
CA ASP A 11 13.55 -18.77 -15.18
C ASP A 11 12.94 -18.63 -13.76
N GLU A 12 12.62 -17.41 -13.34
CA GLU A 12 11.98 -17.09 -12.07
C GLU A 12 10.48 -17.38 -12.11
N THR A 13 9.98 -18.01 -11.05
CA THR A 13 8.54 -18.10 -10.80
C THR A 13 8.05 -16.73 -10.30
N TRP A 14 7.71 -15.85 -11.24
CA TRP A 14 7.16 -14.53 -10.94
C TRP A 14 5.77 -14.63 -10.33
N THR A 15 5.58 -14.02 -9.17
CA THR A 15 4.28 -13.87 -8.52
C THR A 15 3.98 -12.41 -8.24
N ILE A 16 2.74 -12.09 -7.86
CA ILE A 16 2.35 -10.75 -7.46
C ILE A 16 1.67 -10.86 -6.11
N GLY A 17 2.19 -10.13 -5.12
CA GLY A 17 1.81 -9.99 -3.72
C GLY A 17 1.60 -11.28 -2.94
N ASP A 18 2.32 -12.35 -3.27
CA ASP A 18 2.43 -13.57 -2.47
C ASP A 18 3.90 -13.97 -2.29
N ASN A 19 4.14 -14.91 -1.38
CA ASN A 19 5.47 -15.45 -1.11
C ASN A 19 5.72 -16.82 -1.77
N GLN A 20 4.90 -17.22 -2.74
CA GLN A 20 5.00 -18.52 -3.43
C GLN A 20 6.03 -18.50 -4.56
N GLY A 21 6.61 -17.33 -4.84
CA GLY A 21 7.72 -17.14 -5.77
C GLY A 21 8.41 -15.80 -5.54
N THR A 22 8.99 -15.27 -6.62
CA THR A 22 9.63 -13.95 -6.63
C THR A 22 8.58 -12.91 -6.96
N ASP A 23 8.34 -11.98 -6.03
CA ASP A 23 7.33 -10.94 -6.21
C ASP A 23 7.82 -9.92 -7.25
N LEU A 24 7.19 -9.93 -8.42
CA LEU A 24 7.57 -9.08 -9.55
C LEU A 24 7.48 -7.60 -9.19
N LEU A 25 6.45 -7.20 -8.43
CA LEU A 25 6.26 -5.79 -8.05
C LEU A 25 7.42 -5.31 -7.17
N GLN A 26 7.87 -6.12 -6.22
CA GLN A 26 8.97 -5.79 -5.32
C GLN A 26 10.31 -5.76 -6.05
N VAL A 27 10.60 -6.73 -6.91
CA VAL A 27 11.84 -6.71 -7.72
C VAL A 27 11.82 -5.52 -8.67
N ALA A 28 10.74 -5.30 -9.40
CA ALA A 28 10.62 -4.16 -10.31
C ALA A 28 10.82 -2.83 -9.58
N ALA A 29 10.25 -2.66 -8.39
CA ALA A 29 10.44 -1.45 -7.60
C ALA A 29 11.89 -1.27 -7.13
N HIS A 30 12.60 -2.35 -6.78
CA HIS A 30 14.03 -2.32 -6.46
C HIS A 30 14.87 -1.87 -7.67
N GLU A 31 14.64 -2.51 -8.82
CA GLU A 31 15.40 -2.21 -10.04
C GLU A 31 15.11 -0.80 -10.56
N PHE A 32 13.86 -0.34 -10.51
CA PHE A 32 13.53 1.05 -10.81
C PHE A 32 14.21 2.04 -9.84
N GLY A 33 14.46 1.64 -8.59
CA GLY A 33 15.30 2.41 -7.68
C GLY A 33 16.71 2.62 -8.25
N HIS A 34 17.34 1.59 -8.81
CA HIS A 34 18.63 1.70 -9.48
C HIS A 34 18.58 2.58 -10.73
N VAL A 35 17.53 2.44 -11.55
CA VAL A 35 17.31 3.30 -12.73
C VAL A 35 17.18 4.78 -12.33
N LEU A 36 16.53 5.05 -11.19
CA LEU A 36 16.40 6.38 -10.60
C LEU A 36 17.67 6.84 -9.84
N GLY A 37 18.75 6.05 -9.84
CA GLY A 37 20.05 6.41 -9.28
C GLY A 37 20.23 6.07 -7.80
N LEU A 38 19.30 5.34 -7.18
CA LEU A 38 19.50 4.80 -5.84
C LEU A 38 20.51 3.65 -5.87
N GLN A 39 21.32 3.57 -4.82
CA GLN A 39 22.28 2.48 -4.62
C GLN A 39 21.78 1.55 -3.52
N HIS A 40 22.42 0.39 -3.41
CA HIS A 40 22.11 -0.52 -2.31
C HIS A 40 22.36 0.12 -0.95
N THR A 41 21.51 -0.24 0.01
CA THR A 41 21.64 0.15 1.41
C THR A 41 21.80 -1.10 2.28
N THR A 42 22.50 -0.94 3.40
CA THR A 42 22.67 -2.01 4.40
C THR A 42 21.47 -2.14 5.34
N ALA A 43 20.47 -1.26 5.21
CA ALA A 43 19.24 -1.36 5.96
C ALA A 43 18.45 -2.61 5.52
N ALA A 44 18.46 -3.66 6.32
CA ALA A 44 17.84 -4.98 6.03
C ALA A 44 16.31 -4.96 5.74
N LYS A 45 15.67 -3.80 5.85
CA LYS A 45 14.25 -3.59 5.53
C LYS A 45 14.03 -2.45 4.53
N ALA A 46 15.05 -1.99 3.84
CA ALA A 46 14.87 -1.06 2.72
C ALA A 46 14.44 -1.83 1.47
N LEU A 47 13.75 -1.15 0.56
CA LEU A 47 13.50 -1.67 -0.77
C LEU A 47 14.84 -1.86 -1.50
N MET A 48 15.77 -0.91 -1.35
CA MET A 48 17.11 -0.97 -1.95
C MET A 48 18.10 -1.87 -1.19
N SER A 49 17.64 -2.79 -0.32
CA SER A 49 18.52 -3.80 0.28
C SER A 49 18.96 -4.81 -0.79
N PRO A 50 20.23 -5.23 -0.85
CA PRO A 50 20.72 -6.19 -1.85
C PRO A 50 20.11 -7.59 -1.68
N PHE A 51 19.60 -7.90 -0.48
CA PHE A 51 18.97 -9.19 -0.21
C PHE A 51 17.45 -9.08 -0.34
N TYR A 52 16.89 -9.90 -1.25
CA TYR A 52 15.44 -10.01 -1.45
C TYR A 52 14.75 -10.45 -0.15
N THR A 53 13.73 -9.70 0.26
CA THR A 53 12.92 -10.01 1.44
C THR A 53 11.47 -9.70 1.13
N PHE A 54 10.66 -10.71 0.83
CA PHE A 54 9.25 -10.52 0.45
C PHE A 54 8.49 -9.59 1.41
N ARG A 55 7.84 -8.57 0.86
CA ARG A 55 7.02 -7.59 1.58
C ARG A 55 5.73 -7.27 0.84
N TYR A 56 4.62 -7.53 1.52
CA TYR A 56 3.28 -7.16 1.07
C TYR A 56 2.50 -6.39 2.16
N PRO A 57 1.92 -5.21 1.88
CA PRO A 57 2.05 -4.52 0.61
C PRO A 57 3.48 -3.99 0.47
N LEU A 58 3.87 -3.71 -0.77
CA LEU A 58 5.11 -3.01 -1.02
C LEU A 58 5.11 -1.68 -0.26
N SER A 59 6.20 -1.39 0.46
CA SER A 59 6.37 -0.13 1.19
C SER A 59 7.83 0.31 1.19
N LEU A 60 8.01 1.61 1.01
CA LEU A 60 9.32 2.28 1.05
C LEU A 60 9.74 2.52 2.49
N SER A 61 10.98 2.18 2.82
CA SER A 61 11.58 2.55 4.10
C SER A 61 11.89 4.05 4.14
N GLN A 62 12.19 4.57 5.33
CA GLN A 62 12.66 5.96 5.45
C GLN A 62 13.97 6.20 4.70
N ASP A 63 14.80 5.17 4.55
CA ASP A 63 16.05 5.28 3.81
C ASP A 63 15.81 5.46 2.31
N ASP A 64 14.93 4.62 1.73
CA ASP A 64 14.51 4.72 0.33
C ASP A 64 13.88 6.10 0.03
N ARG A 65 13.01 6.57 0.93
CA ARG A 65 12.35 7.88 0.81
C ARG A 65 13.35 9.03 0.85
N ARG A 66 14.32 9.01 1.77
CA ARG A 66 15.36 10.05 1.85
C ARG A 66 16.27 10.00 0.63
N GLY A 67 16.66 8.81 0.18
CA GLY A 67 17.50 8.65 -0.99
C GLY A 67 16.87 9.26 -2.23
N ILE A 68 15.61 8.93 -2.52
CA ILE A 68 14.94 9.44 -3.73
C ILE A 68 14.66 10.94 -3.63
N GLN A 69 14.31 11.44 -2.43
CA GLN A 69 14.09 12.86 -2.21
C GLN A 69 15.39 13.68 -2.23
N TYR A 70 16.53 13.07 -1.90
CA TYR A 70 17.82 13.72 -2.05
C TYR A 70 18.16 13.95 -3.53
N LEU A 71 17.81 13.01 -4.41
CA LEU A 71 18.06 13.11 -5.86
C LEU A 71 17.07 14.03 -6.58
N TYR A 72 15.79 14.00 -6.20
CA TYR A 72 14.71 14.64 -6.97
C TYR A 72 13.88 15.68 -6.19
N GLY A 73 14.16 15.87 -4.89
CA GLY A 73 13.40 16.74 -4.01
C GLY A 73 12.19 16.06 -3.37
N GLN A 74 11.54 16.76 -2.43
CA GLN A 74 10.31 16.28 -1.83
C GLN A 74 9.14 16.36 -2.82
N PRO A 75 8.19 15.41 -2.77
CA PRO A 75 6.96 15.53 -3.55
C PRO A 75 6.31 16.88 -3.23
N ARG A 76 5.96 17.65 -4.27
CA ARG A 76 5.04 18.77 -4.09
C ARG A 76 3.75 18.17 -3.54
N SER A 77 3.48 18.36 -2.26
CA SER A 77 2.11 18.27 -1.76
C SER A 77 1.31 19.15 -2.70
N ALA A 78 0.39 18.57 -3.46
CA ALA A 78 -0.62 19.33 -4.17
C ALA A 78 -1.49 19.98 -3.09
N SER A 79 -0.99 21.05 -2.48
CA SER A 79 -1.81 22.09 -1.92
C SER A 79 -2.52 22.67 -3.13
N THR A 80 -3.76 22.25 -3.34
CA THR A 80 -4.74 22.99 -4.11
C THR A 80 -4.77 24.41 -3.56
N SER A 81 -3.94 25.28 -4.12
CA SER A 81 -3.90 26.70 -3.85
C SER A 81 -3.14 27.34 -5.00
N GLU A 82 -3.72 27.33 -6.18
CA GLU A 82 -3.52 28.41 -7.14
C GLU A 82 -4.67 28.41 -8.15
N THR A 83 -5.62 29.31 -7.92
CA THR A 83 -6.47 29.87 -8.97
C THR A 83 -6.51 31.37 -8.70
N PRO A 84 -6.27 32.22 -9.71
CA PRO A 84 -5.98 33.63 -9.51
C PRO A 84 -7.19 34.39 -8.96
N ALA A 85 -6.90 35.33 -8.06
CA ALA A 85 -7.86 36.20 -7.41
C ALA A 85 -8.74 36.96 -8.42
N LEU A 86 -10.06 36.89 -8.25
CA LEU A 86 -10.97 38.02 -8.44
C LEU A 86 -12.35 37.74 -7.81
N GLY A 87 -12.73 38.56 -6.82
CA GLY A 87 -14.14 38.84 -6.48
C GLY A 87 -14.74 38.13 -5.27
N PRO A 88 -15.30 38.87 -4.27
CA PRO A 88 -16.02 38.29 -3.15
C PRO A 88 -17.54 38.31 -3.38
N ARG A 89 -18.26 37.23 -3.03
CA ARG A 89 -19.29 37.22 -1.97
C ARG A 89 -20.20 35.98 -1.95
N ALA A 90 -20.55 35.66 -0.71
CA ALA A 90 -21.84 35.21 -0.21
C ALA A 90 -22.24 33.75 -0.42
N GLY A 91 -22.09 33.00 0.67
CA GLY A 91 -23.24 32.43 1.37
C GLY A 91 -23.78 31.13 0.82
N MET A 92 -23.32 30.02 1.39
CA MET A 92 -24.27 29.03 1.90
C MET A 92 -23.59 28.17 2.96
N ASP A 93 -24.10 28.32 4.19
CA ASP A 93 -23.88 27.40 5.28
C ASP A 93 -24.29 25.99 4.86
N THR A 94 -23.31 25.11 4.69
CA THR A 94 -23.50 23.69 4.93
C THR A 94 -22.46 23.27 5.95
N ASN A 95 -22.86 23.20 7.22
CA ASN A 95 -22.17 22.45 8.27
C ASN A 95 -22.28 20.95 7.98
N GLU A 96 -21.91 20.52 6.78
CA GLU A 96 -21.71 19.12 6.47
C GLU A 96 -20.24 18.83 6.79
N ILE A 97 -20.01 18.46 8.05
CA ILE A 97 -18.76 17.83 8.44
C ILE A 97 -18.72 16.53 7.64
N ALA A 98 -18.01 16.54 6.50
CA ALA A 98 -17.61 15.32 5.84
C ALA A 98 -17.07 14.39 6.93
N PRO A 99 -17.57 13.15 7.07
CA PRO A 99 -17.16 12.27 8.15
C PRO A 99 -15.64 12.24 8.18
N LEU A 100 -15.03 12.72 9.27
CA LEU A 100 -13.60 12.58 9.47
C LEU A 100 -13.33 11.09 9.37
N GLU A 101 -12.72 10.66 8.26
CA GLU A 101 -12.22 9.31 8.15
C GLU A 101 -11.42 9.04 9.42
N PRO A 102 -11.68 7.95 10.15
CA PRO A 102 -10.96 7.66 11.38
C PRO A 102 -9.47 7.61 11.06
N GLN A 103 -8.73 8.64 11.46
CA GLN A 103 -7.29 8.69 11.24
C GLN A 103 -6.55 7.75 12.21
N VAL A 104 -7.23 7.33 13.28
CA VAL A 104 -6.75 6.39 14.28
C VAL A 104 -7.26 4.99 13.92
N PRO A 105 -6.36 4.00 13.75
CA PRO A 105 -6.78 2.62 13.54
C PRO A 105 -7.53 2.07 14.76
N PRO A 106 -8.56 1.23 14.59
CA PRO A 106 -9.21 0.54 15.69
C PRO A 106 -8.23 -0.35 16.47
N ASP A 107 -8.47 -0.56 17.76
CA ASP A 107 -7.74 -1.58 18.53
C ASP A 107 -8.24 -2.98 18.11
N ALA A 108 -7.31 -3.89 17.81
CA ALA A 108 -7.64 -5.24 17.36
C ALA A 108 -8.36 -6.09 18.43
N CYS A 109 -8.12 -5.81 19.71
CA CYS A 109 -8.66 -6.58 20.83
C CYS A 109 -10.07 -6.13 21.23
N GLU A 110 -10.45 -4.90 20.88
CA GLU A 110 -11.70 -4.26 21.30
C GLU A 110 -12.73 -4.16 20.16
N VAL A 111 -12.39 -4.64 18.96
CA VAL A 111 -13.20 -4.45 17.75
C VAL A 111 -13.76 -5.76 17.21
N SER A 112 -14.99 -5.70 16.70
CA SER A 112 -15.57 -6.75 15.84
C SER A 112 -15.27 -6.46 14.38
N PHE A 113 -14.79 -7.44 13.61
CA PHE A 113 -14.43 -7.25 12.21
C PHE A 113 -15.64 -7.26 11.27
N ASP A 114 -15.57 -6.46 10.21
CA ASP A 114 -16.62 -6.38 9.18
C ASP A 114 -16.51 -7.59 8.22
N ALA A 115 -15.27 -7.98 7.87
CA ALA A 115 -14.98 -9.16 7.07
C ALA A 115 -13.66 -9.82 7.49
N ALA A 116 -13.52 -11.10 7.15
CA ALA A 116 -12.25 -11.82 7.24
C ALA A 116 -12.08 -12.70 6.00
N ALA A 117 -10.87 -12.74 5.44
CA ALA A 117 -10.56 -13.53 4.26
C ALA A 117 -9.14 -14.06 4.30
N THR A 118 -8.94 -15.29 3.81
CA THR A 118 -7.60 -15.75 3.44
C THR A 118 -7.31 -15.23 2.04
N ILE A 119 -6.24 -14.46 1.89
CA ILE A 119 -5.77 -13.91 0.63
C ILE A 119 -4.31 -14.28 0.51
N ARG A 120 -3.95 -15.00 -0.56
CA ARG A 120 -2.59 -15.44 -0.89
C ARG A 120 -1.92 -16.19 0.26
N GLY A 121 -2.71 -17.05 0.92
CA GLY A 121 -2.28 -17.89 2.04
C GLY A 121 -2.13 -17.17 3.38
N GLU A 122 -2.55 -15.92 3.48
CA GLU A 122 -2.49 -15.14 4.72
C GLU A 122 -3.87 -14.64 5.14
N LEU A 123 -4.06 -14.52 6.45
CA LEU A 123 -5.36 -14.14 7.00
C LEU A 123 -5.46 -12.63 7.13
N PHE A 124 -6.48 -12.05 6.52
CA PHE A 124 -6.78 -10.63 6.60
C PHE A 124 -8.11 -10.40 7.32
N PHE A 125 -8.12 -9.42 8.22
CA PHE A 125 -9.33 -8.92 8.86
C PHE A 125 -9.56 -7.46 8.44
N PHE A 126 -10.82 -7.09 8.21
CA PHE A 126 -11.20 -5.77 7.69
C PHE A 126 -12.08 -5.04 8.68
N LYS A 127 -11.82 -3.75 8.89
CA LYS A 127 -12.69 -2.84 9.64
C LYS A 127 -12.55 -1.42 9.15
N ALA A 128 -13.66 -0.79 8.75
CA ALA A 128 -13.70 0.66 8.51
C ALA A 128 -12.49 1.20 7.68
N GLY A 129 -12.09 0.46 6.64
CA GLY A 129 -11.03 0.85 5.71
C GLY A 129 -9.62 0.48 6.19
N PHE A 130 -9.50 -0.09 7.39
CA PHE A 130 -8.30 -0.70 7.90
C PHE A 130 -8.31 -2.21 7.68
N VAL A 131 -7.11 -2.75 7.55
CA VAL A 131 -6.87 -4.18 7.44
C VAL A 131 -5.79 -4.61 8.42
N TRP A 132 -5.92 -5.80 8.99
CA TRP A 132 -4.90 -6.51 9.76
C TRP A 132 -4.45 -7.71 8.96
N ARG A 133 -3.15 -7.95 8.87
CA ARG A 133 -2.56 -9.09 8.17
C ARG A 133 -1.88 -10.01 9.17
N LEU A 134 -2.29 -11.28 9.19
CA LEU A 134 -1.71 -12.31 10.02
C LEU A 134 -1.04 -13.37 9.13
N ARG A 135 0.19 -13.73 9.49
CA ARG A 135 0.95 -14.81 8.87
C ARG A 135 1.33 -15.82 9.94
N GLY A 136 0.92 -17.08 9.78
CA GLY A 136 1.14 -18.12 10.78
C GLY A 136 0.58 -17.77 12.17
N GLY A 137 -0.58 -17.12 12.21
CA GLY A 137 -1.23 -16.67 13.45
C GLY A 137 -0.60 -15.45 14.12
N ARG A 138 0.41 -14.81 13.52
CA ARG A 138 1.08 -13.63 14.08
C ARG A 138 0.75 -12.36 13.28
N LEU A 139 0.31 -11.31 13.99
CA LEU A 139 0.10 -10.00 13.40
C LEU A 139 1.41 -9.44 12.83
N GLN A 140 1.36 -8.98 11.58
CA GLN A 140 2.53 -8.45 10.91
C GLN A 140 2.84 -7.01 11.36
N PRO A 141 4.12 -6.62 11.46
CA PRO A 141 4.50 -5.25 11.77
C PRO A 141 3.94 -4.24 10.75
N GLY A 142 3.52 -3.07 11.23
CA GLY A 142 2.96 -2.01 10.38
C GLY A 142 1.45 -2.13 10.12
N TYR A 143 0.80 -3.11 10.74
CA TYR A 143 -0.65 -3.26 10.76
C TYR A 143 -1.23 -2.93 12.15
N PRO A 144 -2.48 -2.41 12.23
CA PRO A 144 -3.40 -2.16 11.11
C PRO A 144 -2.92 -1.10 10.11
N ALA A 145 -3.25 -1.32 8.85
CA ALA A 145 -2.92 -0.43 7.73
C ALA A 145 -4.18 -0.10 6.93
N ARG A 146 -4.19 0.99 6.16
CA ARG A 146 -5.29 1.26 5.24
C ARG A 146 -5.36 0.16 4.18
N ALA A 147 -6.55 -0.40 3.96
CA ALA A 147 -6.82 -1.40 2.92
C ALA A 147 -6.47 -0.86 1.52
N SER A 148 -6.60 0.45 1.30
CA SER A 148 -6.21 1.11 0.06
C SER A 148 -4.72 1.03 -0.28
N ARG A 149 -3.85 0.65 0.66
CA ARG A 149 -2.42 0.34 0.38
C ARG A 149 -2.23 -0.98 -0.36
N HIS A 150 -3.20 -1.88 -0.27
CA HIS A 150 -3.18 -3.20 -0.89
C HIS A 150 -4.04 -3.25 -2.14
N TRP A 151 -5.19 -2.57 -2.10
CA TRP A 151 -6.22 -2.65 -3.11
C TRP A 151 -6.73 -1.26 -3.43
N GLN A 152 -6.43 -0.78 -4.63
CA GLN A 152 -6.86 0.54 -5.08
C GLN A 152 -8.35 0.55 -5.41
N GLY A 153 -9.06 1.62 -5.01
CA GLY A 153 -10.50 1.76 -5.28
C GLY A 153 -11.42 1.01 -4.32
N LEU A 154 -10.86 0.39 -3.27
CA LEU A 154 -11.63 -0.29 -2.25
C LEU A 154 -12.43 0.73 -1.41
N PRO A 155 -13.74 0.52 -1.20
CA PRO A 155 -14.53 1.36 -0.30
C PRO A 155 -14.02 1.32 1.14
N ASN A 156 -14.43 2.34 1.92
CA ASN A 156 -14.06 2.45 3.33
C ASN A 156 -14.68 1.36 4.22
N ALA A 157 -15.60 0.53 3.74
CA ALA A 157 -16.12 -0.60 4.48
C ALA A 157 -16.42 -1.74 3.50
N VAL A 158 -16.21 -2.96 3.94
CA VAL A 158 -16.55 -4.18 3.21
C VAL A 158 -17.29 -5.13 4.12
N ASP A 159 -18.27 -5.81 3.58
CA ASP A 159 -19.11 -6.76 4.33
C ASP A 159 -18.59 -8.19 4.18
N ALA A 160 -17.90 -8.48 3.08
CA ALA A 160 -17.24 -9.75 2.84
C ALA A 160 -16.05 -9.58 1.89
N ALA A 161 -15.11 -10.51 1.97
CA ALA A 161 -14.03 -10.65 1.00
C ALA A 161 -13.72 -12.14 0.80
N PHE A 162 -13.31 -12.53 -0.40
CA PHE A 162 -12.76 -13.86 -0.64
C PHE A 162 -11.81 -13.85 -1.84
N GLU A 163 -10.93 -14.85 -1.90
CA GLU A 163 -10.07 -15.12 -3.05
C GLU A 163 -10.58 -16.36 -3.80
N ASP A 164 -10.74 -16.24 -5.12
CA ASP A 164 -11.17 -17.37 -5.96
C ASP A 164 -10.01 -18.31 -6.32
N ALA A 165 -10.32 -19.45 -6.95
CA ALA A 165 -9.32 -20.43 -7.34
C ALA A 165 -8.37 -19.93 -8.45
N GLN A 166 -8.67 -18.80 -9.09
CA GLN A 166 -7.82 -18.14 -10.08
C GLN A 166 -6.92 -17.08 -9.43
N GLY A 167 -7.05 -16.82 -8.12
CA GLY A 167 -6.29 -15.82 -7.39
C GLY A 167 -6.85 -14.40 -7.50
N HIS A 168 -8.07 -14.22 -8.00
CA HIS A 168 -8.73 -12.92 -7.94
C HIS A 168 -9.35 -12.68 -6.58
N ILE A 169 -9.27 -11.44 -6.12
CA ILE A 169 -9.76 -11.03 -4.80
C ILE A 169 -11.03 -10.23 -4.99
N TRP A 170 -12.10 -10.71 -4.39
CA TRP A 170 -13.43 -10.12 -4.45
C TRP A 170 -13.77 -9.44 -3.13
N PHE A 171 -14.31 -8.23 -3.22
CA PHE A 171 -14.80 -7.44 -2.09
C PHE A 171 -16.27 -7.11 -2.31
N PHE A 172 -17.07 -7.21 -1.25
CA PHE A 172 -18.52 -7.00 -1.30
C PHE A 172 -18.91 -5.85 -0.36
N GLN A 173 -19.83 -5.00 -0.80
CA GLN A 173 -20.36 -3.91 0.02
C GLN A 173 -21.84 -3.66 -0.28
N GLY A 174 -22.70 -3.93 0.70
CA GLY A 174 -24.14 -3.89 0.57
C GLY A 174 -24.66 -5.03 -0.30
N ALA A 175 -25.72 -4.75 -1.07
CA ALA A 175 -26.34 -5.73 -1.96
C ALA A 175 -25.55 -5.96 -3.27
N ARG A 176 -24.30 -5.50 -3.38
CA ARG A 176 -23.47 -5.58 -4.58
C ARG A 176 -22.01 -5.87 -4.27
#